data_AF-A0A353Z641-F1
#
_entry.id   AF-A0A353Z641-F1
#
_cell.length_a   1.000
_cell.length_b   1.000
_cell.length_c   1.000
_cell.angle_alpha   90.00
_cell.angle_beta   90.00
_cell.angle_gamma   90.00
#
_symmetry.space_group_name_H-M   'P 1'
#
loop_
_entity.id
_entity.type
_entity.pdbx_description
1 polymer ?
#
loop_
_entity_poly.entity_id
_entity_poly.type
_entity_poly.pdbx_seq_one_letter_code
_entity_poly.pdbx_strand_id
1 'polypeptide(L)'
;MSQHLALFARNATPDRCDQAALQAGIWQCLGELDLSHTLSQQHEGQGREQLCDYWHAIMHRREPDYGNARYWFRQLGRHPAWVTLAERVNRLWEQAEISNQAWRSRLLRGGAWDSFTMVDLAEAAVQDASLESVARRIQALELVTLMEYCLLPLNVRDRPQRQ
;
A
#
# COMPACT_ATOMS: atom_id res chain seq x y z
N MET A 1 30.89 7.64 -19.92
CA MET A 1 30.76 8.09 -18.52
C MET A 1 29.77 9.26 -18.34
N SER A 2 28.68 9.37 -19.10
CA SER A 2 27.79 10.54 -18.94
C SER A 2 26.35 10.27 -19.37
N GLN A 3 25.50 9.57 -18.59
CA GLN A 3 24.03 9.59 -18.76
C GLN A 3 23.21 9.26 -17.49
N HIS A 4 23.72 9.43 -16.25
CA HIS A 4 22.95 9.08 -15.03
C HIS A 4 22.66 10.25 -14.07
N LEU A 5 22.99 11.48 -14.44
CA LEU A 5 22.85 12.66 -13.56
C LEU A 5 21.85 13.71 -14.07
N ALA A 6 20.83 13.28 -14.82
CA ALA A 6 19.80 14.18 -15.39
C ALA A 6 18.37 13.80 -15.00
N LEU A 7 18.15 13.08 -13.90
CA LEU A 7 16.80 12.72 -13.41
C LEU A 7 16.30 13.59 -12.24
N PHE A 8 16.91 14.75 -12.00
CA PHE A 8 16.47 15.72 -10.98
C PHE A 8 15.90 17.02 -11.57
N ALA A 9 15.75 17.12 -12.89
CA ALA A 9 15.32 18.34 -13.56
C ALA A 9 13.87 18.27 -14.04
N ARG A 10 12.94 18.41 -13.09
CA ARG A 10 11.71 19.24 -13.11
C ARG A 10 10.85 18.87 -11.89
N ASN A 11 11.43 19.06 -10.70
CA ASN A 11 10.76 18.80 -9.44
C ASN A 11 9.73 19.91 -9.19
N ALA A 12 8.46 19.64 -9.50
CA ALA A 12 7.42 20.21 -8.65
C ALA A 12 7.75 19.72 -7.23
N THR A 13 7.96 20.65 -6.29
CA THR A 13 8.06 20.30 -4.87
C THR A 13 6.86 19.41 -4.54
N PRO A 14 7.05 18.21 -3.94
CA PRO A 14 5.93 17.39 -3.52
C PRO A 14 4.99 18.25 -2.69
N ASP A 15 3.69 18.21 -2.97
CA ASP A 15 2.74 18.98 -2.18
C ASP A 15 2.78 18.51 -0.71
N ARG A 16 2.26 19.31 0.21
CA ARG A 16 2.35 19.01 1.65
C ARG A 16 1.72 17.65 1.99
N CYS A 17 0.72 17.21 1.24
CA CYS A 17 0.04 15.93 1.47
C CYS A 17 0.92 14.75 1.02
N ASP A 18 1.62 14.87 -0.11
CA ASP A 18 2.58 13.86 -0.56
C ASP A 18 3.75 13.69 0.41
N GLN A 19 4.26 14.80 0.98
CA GLN A 19 5.30 14.74 2.01
C GLN A 19 4.79 14.07 3.30
N ALA A 20 3.58 14.42 3.73
CA ALA A 20 2.94 13.81 4.89
C ALA A 20 2.71 12.32 4.69
N ALA A 21 2.25 11.91 3.50
CA ALA A 21 2.05 10.50 3.17
C ALA A 21 3.38 9.71 3.22
N LEU A 22 4.45 10.24 2.63
CA LEU A 22 5.77 9.60 2.69
C LEU A 22 6.24 9.45 4.14
N GLN A 23 6.07 10.50 4.95
CA GLN A 23 6.43 10.47 6.36
C GLN A 23 5.59 9.48 7.17
N ALA A 24 4.29 9.38 6.92
CA ALA A 24 3.41 8.38 7.55
C ALA A 24 3.88 6.95 7.22
N GLY A 25 4.23 6.69 5.95
CA GLY A 25 4.81 5.41 5.52
C GLY A 25 6.14 5.09 6.22
N ILE A 26 7.01 6.08 6.44
CA ILE A 26 8.26 5.91 7.19
C ILE A 26 7.97 5.52 8.64
N TRP A 27 7.03 6.21 9.31
CA TRP A 27 6.63 5.84 10.68
C TRP A 27 6.12 4.42 10.77
N GLN A 28 5.30 3.98 9.81
CA GLN A 28 4.88 2.58 9.74
C GLN A 28 6.03 1.59 9.60
N CYS A 29 7.02 1.90 8.77
CA CYS A 29 8.20 1.03 8.60
C CYS A 29 9.04 0.94 9.88
N LEU A 30 9.06 2.00 10.69
CA LEU A 30 9.73 2.03 12.00
C LEU A 30 8.91 1.37 13.12
N GLY A 31 7.65 1.03 12.87
CA GLY A 31 6.74 0.46 13.88
C GLY A 31 6.02 1.51 14.73
N GLU A 32 6.19 2.80 14.42
CA GLU A 32 5.58 3.92 15.12
C GLU A 32 4.15 4.18 14.60
N LEU A 33 3.22 3.29 14.95
CA LEU A 33 1.84 3.34 14.43
C LEU A 33 1.09 4.59 14.87
N ASP A 34 1.25 5.05 16.10
CA ASP A 34 0.63 6.28 16.62
C ASP A 34 1.04 7.54 15.85
N LEU A 35 2.33 7.63 15.47
CA LEU A 35 2.85 8.75 14.69
C LEU A 35 2.33 8.70 13.25
N SER A 36 2.27 7.51 12.64
CA SER A 36 1.63 7.33 11.34
C SER A 36 0.15 7.69 11.40
N HIS A 37 -0.55 7.26 12.45
CA HIS A 37 -1.97 7.49 12.64
C HIS A 37 -2.27 8.99 12.74
N THR A 38 -1.59 9.67 13.66
CA THR A 38 -1.78 11.10 13.91
C THR A 38 -1.55 11.92 12.64
N LEU A 39 -0.50 11.59 11.88
CA LEU A 39 -0.18 12.32 10.66
C LEU A 39 -1.18 12.03 9.54
N SER A 40 -1.56 10.76 9.33
CA SER A 40 -2.62 10.40 8.38
C SER A 40 -3.94 11.10 8.71
N GLN A 41 -4.33 11.11 9.98
CA GLN A 41 -5.58 11.71 10.47
C GLN A 41 -5.65 13.23 10.20
N GLN A 42 -4.53 13.94 10.30
CA GLN A 42 -4.46 15.38 10.01
C GLN A 42 -4.70 15.70 8.52
N HIS A 43 -4.52 14.72 7.65
CA HIS A 43 -4.57 14.85 6.19
C HIS A 43 -5.70 14.02 5.56
N GLU A 44 -6.69 13.58 6.34
CA GLU A 44 -7.82 12.78 5.86
C GLU A 44 -8.56 13.44 4.70
N GLY A 45 -8.79 12.69 3.62
CA GLY A 45 -9.49 13.18 2.42
C GLY A 45 -8.78 14.30 1.66
N GLN A 46 -7.51 14.58 1.99
CA GLN A 46 -6.70 15.61 1.34
C GLN A 46 -5.69 14.99 0.37
N GLY A 47 -5.15 15.85 -0.49
CA GLY A 47 -4.13 15.47 -1.46
C GLY A 47 -4.68 14.64 -2.62
N ARG A 48 -3.77 14.21 -3.50
CA ARG A 48 -4.11 13.35 -4.62
C ARG A 48 -4.10 11.90 -4.19
N GLU A 49 -4.99 11.12 -4.79
CA GLU A 49 -5.05 9.66 -4.62
C GLU A 49 -5.24 9.21 -3.16
N GLN A 50 -5.55 10.15 -2.25
CA GLN A 50 -5.81 9.91 -0.83
C GLN A 50 -4.71 9.07 -0.17
N LEU A 51 -3.44 9.38 -0.43
CA LEU A 51 -2.30 8.60 0.04
C LEU A 51 -2.23 8.49 1.57
N CYS A 52 -2.59 9.57 2.29
CA CYS A 52 -2.64 9.54 3.76
C CYS A 52 -3.72 8.57 4.28
N ASP A 53 -4.89 8.52 3.64
CA ASP A 53 -5.99 7.61 3.97
C ASP A 53 -5.60 6.15 3.69
N TYR A 54 -4.79 5.91 2.65
CA TYR A 54 -4.26 4.57 2.41
C TYR A 54 -3.30 4.14 3.54
N TRP A 55 -2.36 5.00 3.95
CA TRP A 55 -1.54 4.70 5.13
C TRP A 55 -2.39 4.49 6.39
N HIS A 56 -3.45 5.28 6.56
CA HIS A 56 -4.39 5.14 7.67
C HIS A 56 -5.06 3.77 7.70
N ALA A 57 -5.53 3.29 6.54
CA ALA A 57 -6.14 1.97 6.39
C ALA A 57 -5.17 0.83 6.75
N ILE A 58 -3.91 0.93 6.28
CA ILE A 58 -2.87 -0.05 6.61
C ILE A 58 -2.56 -0.03 8.10
N MET A 59 -2.47 1.16 8.70
CA MET A 59 -2.19 1.34 10.13
C MET A 59 -3.24 0.61 10.98
N HIS A 60 -4.53 0.89 10.74
CA HIS A 60 -5.61 0.21 11.48
C HIS A 60 -5.60 -1.31 11.30
N ARG A 61 -5.28 -1.81 10.10
CA ARG A 61 -5.14 -3.26 9.87
C ARG A 61 -4.01 -3.88 10.73
N ARG A 62 -2.97 -3.10 11.03
CA ARG A 62 -1.82 -3.53 11.86
C ARG A 62 -2.08 -3.41 13.36
N GLU A 63 -3.07 -2.64 13.80
CA GLU A 63 -3.56 -2.54 15.18
C GLU A 63 -4.77 -3.46 15.47
N PRO A 64 -4.90 -4.55 14.71
CA PRO A 64 -6.14 -5.33 14.60
C PRO A 64 -7.48 -4.61 14.61
N ASP A 65 -7.56 -3.34 14.16
CA ASP A 65 -8.81 -2.60 13.98
C ASP A 65 -9.34 -2.79 12.56
N TYR A 66 -9.80 -4.02 12.29
CA TYR A 66 -10.22 -4.43 10.96
C TYR A 66 -11.50 -3.71 10.48
N GLY A 67 -12.32 -3.20 11.41
CA GLY A 67 -13.50 -2.40 11.09
C GLY A 67 -13.11 -1.06 10.46
N ASN A 68 -12.20 -0.34 11.11
CA ASN A 68 -11.71 0.94 10.60
C ASN A 68 -10.82 0.77 9.37
N ALA A 69 -10.02 -0.29 9.29
CA ALA A 69 -9.26 -0.60 8.08
C ALA A 69 -10.18 -0.71 6.84
N ARG A 70 -11.28 -1.47 6.95
CA ARG A 70 -12.27 -1.61 5.86
C ARG A 70 -12.99 -0.29 5.57
N TYR A 71 -13.30 0.50 6.60
CA TYR A 71 -13.88 1.83 6.42
C TYR A 71 -12.98 2.72 5.55
N TRP A 72 -11.69 2.83 5.86
CA TRP A 72 -10.75 3.66 5.12
C TRP A 72 -10.46 3.13 3.71
N PHE A 73 -10.32 1.81 3.54
CA PHE A 73 -10.20 1.23 2.20
C PHE A 73 -11.42 1.51 1.31
N ARG A 74 -12.61 1.61 1.89
CA ARG A 74 -13.81 2.02 1.16
C ARG A 74 -13.78 3.49 0.75
N GLN A 75 -13.24 4.40 1.58
CA GLN A 75 -13.07 5.81 1.22
C GLN A 75 -12.07 5.99 0.08
N LEU A 76 -10.97 5.23 0.12
CA LEU A 76 -9.93 5.23 -0.92
C LEU A 76 -10.47 4.83 -2.30
N GLY A 77 -11.41 3.88 -2.36
CA GLY A 77 -12.01 3.41 -3.61
C GLY A 77 -11.02 2.56 -4.42
N ARG A 78 -10.55 3.06 -5.56
CA ARG A 78 -9.51 2.42 -6.38
C ARG A 78 -8.24 3.24 -6.33
N HIS A 79 -7.10 2.57 -6.14
CA HIS A 79 -5.81 3.24 -6.07
C HIS A 79 -4.84 2.76 -7.18
N PRO A 80 -4.14 3.66 -7.90
CA PRO A 80 -3.27 3.25 -9.02
C PRO A 80 -2.09 2.37 -8.61
N ALA A 81 -1.57 2.51 -7.38
CA ALA A 81 -0.50 1.64 -6.86
C ALA A 81 -0.92 0.15 -6.79
N TRP A 82 -2.21 -0.16 -6.84
CA TRP A 82 -2.73 -1.52 -6.79
C TRP A 82 -2.41 -2.35 -8.03
N VAL A 83 -2.16 -1.73 -9.19
CA VAL A 83 -1.72 -2.45 -10.39
C VAL A 83 -0.36 -3.09 -10.14
N THR A 84 0.62 -2.28 -9.72
CA THR A 84 1.96 -2.76 -9.39
C THR A 84 1.94 -3.72 -8.19
N LEU A 85 1.08 -3.48 -7.20
CA LEU A 85 0.94 -4.37 -6.06
C LEU A 85 0.42 -5.75 -6.49
N ALA A 86 -0.62 -5.81 -7.31
CA ALA A 86 -1.18 -7.06 -7.81
C ALA A 86 -0.13 -7.89 -8.56
N GLU A 87 0.69 -7.26 -9.41
CA GLU A 87 1.80 -7.92 -10.12
C GLU A 87 2.87 -8.48 -9.16
N ARG A 88 3.27 -7.68 -8.15
CA ARG A 88 4.26 -8.11 -7.14
C ARG A 88 3.75 -9.28 -6.32
N VAL A 89 2.50 -9.21 -5.90
CA VAL A 89 1.83 -10.26 -5.14
C VAL A 89 1.65 -11.52 -5.98
N ASN A 90 1.30 -11.40 -7.26
CA ASN A 90 1.21 -12.54 -8.15
C ASN A 90 2.57 -13.26 -8.31
N ARG A 91 3.65 -12.49 -8.52
CA ARG A 91 5.02 -13.04 -8.62
C ARG A 91 5.48 -13.69 -7.31
N LEU A 92 5.13 -13.14 -6.16
CA LEU A 92 5.40 -13.74 -4.86
C LEU A 92 4.85 -15.17 -4.80
N TRP A 93 3.63 -15.37 -5.28
CA TRP A 93 2.99 -16.69 -5.31
C TRP A 93 3.68 -17.68 -6.25
N GLU A 94 4.12 -17.22 -7.43
CA GLU A 94 4.82 -18.05 -8.41
C GLU A 94 6.19 -18.52 -7.89
N GLN A 95 6.87 -17.71 -7.08
CA GLN A 95 8.22 -17.98 -6.61
C GLN A 95 8.30 -18.73 -5.28
N ALA A 96 7.30 -18.58 -4.42
CA ALA A 96 7.42 -18.97 -3.01
C ALA A 96 6.70 -20.28 -2.64
N GLU A 97 6.21 -21.06 -3.62
CA GLU A 97 5.45 -22.31 -3.41
C GLU A 97 4.38 -22.19 -2.30
N ILE A 98 3.72 -21.03 -2.21
CA ILE A 98 2.73 -20.77 -1.15
C ILE A 98 1.51 -21.66 -1.40
N SER A 99 1.27 -22.59 -0.47
CA SER A 99 0.26 -23.65 -0.57
C SER A 99 -1.19 -23.15 -0.58
N ASN A 100 -1.45 -21.90 -0.17
CA ASN A 100 -2.81 -21.40 0.02
C ASN A 100 -3.35 -20.64 -1.20
N GLN A 101 -3.62 -21.38 -2.28
CA GLN A 101 -4.13 -20.84 -3.56
C GLN A 101 -5.51 -20.17 -3.44
N ALA A 102 -6.31 -20.55 -2.43
CA ALA A 102 -7.61 -19.93 -2.18
C ALA A 102 -7.48 -18.45 -1.77
N TRP A 103 -6.46 -18.10 -0.97
CA TRP A 103 -6.20 -16.69 -0.65
C TRP A 103 -5.70 -15.91 -1.86
N ARG A 104 -4.85 -16.52 -2.70
CA ARG A 104 -4.37 -15.89 -3.94
C ARG A 104 -5.52 -15.45 -4.84
N SER A 105 -6.47 -16.35 -5.11
CA SER A 105 -7.58 -16.07 -6.02
C SER A 105 -8.52 -14.99 -5.49
N ARG A 106 -8.66 -14.89 -4.17
CA ARG A 106 -9.44 -13.83 -3.52
C ARG A 106 -8.71 -12.48 -3.55
N LEU A 107 -7.41 -12.47 -3.24
CA LEU A 107 -6.58 -11.25 -3.22
C LEU A 107 -6.36 -10.66 -4.61
N LEU A 108 -6.35 -11.50 -5.65
CA LEU A 108 -6.14 -11.13 -7.04
C LEU A 108 -7.42 -11.38 -7.86
N ARG A 109 -8.55 -10.88 -7.38
CA ARG A 109 -9.86 -11.12 -8.00
C ARG A 109 -9.91 -10.54 -9.41
N GLY A 110 -9.92 -11.42 -10.41
CA GLY A 110 -9.85 -11.00 -11.82
C GLY A 110 -8.52 -10.33 -12.18
N GLY A 111 -7.44 -10.63 -11.46
CA GLY A 111 -6.13 -10.01 -11.62
C GLY A 111 -5.94 -8.68 -10.89
N ALA A 112 -6.99 -8.13 -10.27
CA ALA A 112 -6.92 -6.89 -9.52
C ALA A 112 -6.73 -7.15 -8.01
N TRP A 113 -5.98 -6.27 -7.35
CA TRP A 113 -5.79 -6.29 -5.91
C TRP A 113 -7.11 -6.02 -5.16
N ASP A 114 -7.39 -6.84 -4.16
CA ASP A 114 -8.53 -6.69 -3.25
C ASP A 114 -8.03 -6.39 -1.82
N SER A 115 -8.12 -5.11 -1.44
CA SER A 115 -7.67 -4.64 -0.12
C SER A 115 -8.51 -5.18 1.03
N PHE A 116 -9.82 -5.41 0.83
CA PHE A 116 -10.70 -6.01 1.83
C PHE A 116 -10.28 -7.45 2.13
N THR A 117 -9.93 -8.20 1.09
CA THR A 117 -9.40 -9.56 1.28
C THR A 117 -8.06 -9.55 2.03
N MET A 118 -7.22 -8.54 1.82
CA MET A 118 -5.98 -8.41 2.61
C MET A 118 -6.27 -8.12 4.09
N VAL A 119 -7.33 -7.36 4.41
CA VAL A 119 -7.82 -7.22 5.80
C VAL A 119 -8.28 -8.57 6.35
N ASP A 120 -9.09 -9.31 5.59
CA ASP A 120 -9.57 -10.64 6.01
C ASP A 120 -8.41 -11.63 6.24
N LEU A 121 -7.36 -11.58 5.40
CA LEU A 121 -6.16 -12.41 5.56
C LEU A 121 -5.40 -12.04 6.84
N ALA A 122 -5.25 -10.74 7.13
CA ALA A 122 -4.59 -10.28 8.35
C ALA A 122 -5.36 -10.71 9.60
N GLU A 123 -6.69 -10.63 9.58
CA GLU A 123 -7.57 -11.10 10.65
C GLU A 123 -7.47 -12.62 10.85
N ALA A 124 -7.52 -13.40 9.77
CA ALA A 124 -7.36 -14.86 9.85
C ALA A 124 -5.98 -15.27 10.38
N ALA A 125 -4.91 -14.55 10.02
CA ALA A 125 -3.55 -14.84 10.45
C ALA A 125 -3.30 -14.67 11.95
N VAL A 126 -4.18 -13.96 12.68
CA VAL A 126 -4.11 -13.88 14.15
C VAL A 126 -4.41 -15.24 14.79
N GLN A 127 -5.29 -16.03 14.16
CA GLN A 127 -5.72 -17.34 14.68
C GLN A 127 -5.01 -18.50 13.99
N ASP A 128 -4.42 -18.27 12.82
CA ASP A 128 -3.73 -19.28 12.02
C ASP A 128 -2.30 -18.84 11.70
N ALA A 129 -1.35 -19.34 12.50
CA ALA A 129 0.08 -19.06 12.34
C ALA A 129 0.63 -19.51 10.96
N SER A 130 -0.03 -20.43 10.25
CA SER A 130 0.38 -20.81 8.90
C SER A 130 0.17 -19.69 7.88
N LEU A 131 -0.74 -18.75 8.16
CA LEU A 131 -1.03 -17.59 7.33
C LEU A 131 -0.16 -16.38 7.65
N GLU A 132 0.46 -16.33 8.84
CA GLU A 132 1.22 -15.17 9.30
C GLU A 132 2.37 -14.81 8.35
N SER A 133 3.15 -15.81 7.93
CA SER A 133 4.31 -15.61 7.05
C SER A 133 3.90 -15.00 5.70
N VAL A 134 2.81 -15.48 5.09
CA VAL A 134 2.32 -14.94 3.82
C VAL A 134 1.71 -13.55 4.00
N ALA A 135 0.93 -13.33 5.06
CA ALA A 135 0.34 -12.02 5.35
C ALA A 135 1.43 -10.95 5.56
N ARG A 136 2.49 -11.26 6.32
CA ARG A 136 3.62 -10.33 6.54
C ARG A 136 4.38 -10.02 5.25
N ARG A 137 4.62 -11.01 4.38
CA ARG A 137 5.30 -10.79 3.09
C ARG A 137 4.48 -9.92 2.15
N ILE A 138 3.17 -10.15 2.09
CA ILE A 138 2.26 -9.32 1.28
C ILE A 138 2.16 -7.91 1.84
N GLN A 139 2.02 -7.76 3.17
CA GLN A 139 2.05 -6.47 3.85
C GLN A 139 3.34 -5.71 3.52
N ALA A 140 4.51 -6.36 3.54
CA ALA A 140 5.77 -5.73 3.19
C ALA A 140 5.80 -5.24 1.73
N LEU A 141 5.27 -6.05 0.78
CA LEU A 141 5.13 -5.62 -0.61
C LEU A 141 4.21 -4.41 -0.75
N GLU A 142 3.10 -4.36 0.00
CA GLU A 142 2.17 -3.23 0.01
C GLU A 142 2.82 -1.95 0.52
N LEU A 143 3.55 -2.02 1.65
CA LEU A 143 4.29 -0.87 2.20
C LEU A 143 5.31 -0.34 1.19
N VAL A 144 6.14 -1.22 0.61
CA VAL A 144 7.18 -0.82 -0.34
C VAL A 144 6.56 -0.23 -1.61
N THR A 145 5.48 -0.84 -2.12
CA THR A 145 4.80 -0.36 -3.34
C THR A 145 4.21 1.02 -3.11
N LEU A 146 3.59 1.27 -1.95
CA LEU A 146 3.02 2.57 -1.63
C LEU A 146 4.11 3.62 -1.36
N MET A 147 5.22 3.26 -0.71
CA MET A 147 6.36 4.17 -0.55
C MET A 147 6.98 4.56 -1.89
N GLU A 148 7.24 3.59 -2.78
CA GLU A 148 7.74 3.88 -4.13
C GLU A 148 6.77 4.79 -4.89
N TYR A 149 5.46 4.54 -4.77
CA TYR A 149 4.43 5.37 -5.38
C TYR A 149 4.47 6.81 -4.86
N CYS A 150 4.62 7.01 -3.55
CA CYS A 150 4.80 8.33 -2.92
C CYS A 150 6.07 9.06 -3.40
N LEU A 151 7.06 8.34 -3.94
CA LEU A 151 8.29 8.90 -4.49
C LEU A 151 8.23 9.14 -6.00
N LEU A 152 7.21 8.62 -6.70
CA LEU A 152 7.08 8.84 -8.13
C LEU A 152 6.86 10.33 -8.45
N PRO A 153 7.54 10.86 -9.49
CA PRO A 153 7.24 12.18 -10.00
C PRO A 153 5.78 12.31 -10.47
N LEU A 154 5.17 13.47 -10.27
CA LEU A 154 3.75 13.70 -10.58
C LEU A 154 3.41 13.42 -12.05
N ASN A 155 4.29 13.80 -12.98
CA ASN A 155 4.13 13.53 -14.40
C ASN A 155 4.15 12.03 -14.77
N VAL A 156 4.61 11.17 -13.88
CA VAL A 156 4.55 9.71 -14.02
C VAL A 156 3.23 9.18 -13.47
N ARG A 157 2.73 9.72 -12.34
CA ARG A 157 1.43 9.35 -11.75
C ARG A 157 0.25 9.75 -12.63
N ASP A 158 0.33 10.89 -13.30
CA ASP A 158 -0.74 11.43 -14.17
C ASP A 158 -0.92 10.65 -15.49
N ARG A 159 -0.05 9.67 -15.81
CA ARG A 159 -0.20 8.88 -17.04
C ARG A 159 -1.33 7.86 -16.86
N PRO A 160 -2.22 7.71 -17.86
CA PRO A 160 -3.20 6.63 -17.83
C PRO A 160 -2.47 5.29 -17.73
N GLN A 161 -2.73 4.56 -16.65
CA GLN A 161 -2.27 3.18 -16.53
C GLN A 161 -2.94 2.39 -17.64
N ARG A 162 -2.14 1.87 -18.57
CA ARG A 162 -2.66 1.06 -19.69
C ARG A 162 -3.36 -0.16 -19.07
N GLN A 163 -4.63 -0.34 -19.45
CA GLN A 163 -5.43 -1.51 -19.10
C GLN A 163 -4.87 -2.77 -19.75
#